data_AF-A0A3D4HQI2-F1
#
_entry.id   AF-A0A3D4HQI2-F1
#
_cell.length_a   1.000
_cell.length_b   1.000
_cell.length_c   1.000
_cell.angle_alpha   90.00
_cell.angle_beta   90.00
_cell.angle_gamma   90.00
#
_symmetry.space_group_name_H-M   'P 1'
#
loop_
_entity.id
_entity.type
_entity.pdbx_description
1 polymer ?
#
loop_
_entity_poly.entity_id
_entity_poly.type
_entity_poly.pdbx_seq_one_letter_code
_entity_poly.pdbx_strand_id
1 'polypeptide(L)' 'PMAQAEVTMLPQTWVELSEEQDIKNMQRILDLLDEDDDVQEVYHNWDE' A
#
# COMPACT_ATOMS: atom_id res chain seq x y z
N PRO A 1 21.04 -16.88 -5.38
CA PRO A 1 20.13 -15.92 -6.05
C PRO A 1 19.72 -14.81 -5.08
N MET A 2 20.05 -13.55 -5.37
CA MET A 2 19.46 -12.43 -4.61
C MET A 2 17.97 -12.42 -4.93
N ALA A 3 17.14 -12.66 -3.90
CA ALA A 3 15.72 -12.96 -4.06
C ALA A 3 14.94 -11.77 -4.66
N GLN A 4 15.32 -10.55 -4.32
CA GLN A 4 14.99 -9.27 -4.96
C GLN A 4 15.81 -8.21 -4.20
N ALA A 5 16.38 -7.22 -4.87
CA ALA A 5 17.13 -6.14 -4.21
C ALA A 5 16.68 -4.82 -4.83
N GLU A 6 15.65 -4.22 -4.23
CA GLU A 6 14.92 -3.05 -4.73
C GLU A 6 14.78 -2.03 -3.60
N VAL A 7 14.85 -0.74 -3.94
CA VAL A 7 14.79 0.34 -2.95
C VAL A 7 13.31 0.60 -2.64
N THR A 8 12.83 -0.01 -1.56
CA THR A 8 11.45 0.13 -1.08
C THR A 8 11.37 0.98 0.18
N MET A 9 10.22 1.62 0.41
CA MET A 9 9.97 2.42 1.61
C MET A 9 9.35 1.55 2.71
N LEU A 10 10.13 1.25 3.76
CA LEU A 10 9.67 0.51 4.92
C LEU A 10 9.05 1.47 5.97
N PRO A 11 7.77 1.29 6.35
CA PRO A 11 7.16 2.10 7.39
C PRO A 11 7.77 1.78 8.76
N GLN A 12 7.88 2.79 9.62
CA GLN A 12 8.37 2.61 10.98
C GLN A 12 7.28 2.09 11.95
N THR A 13 6.01 2.23 11.58
CA THR A 13 4.84 1.88 12.39
C THR A 13 3.71 1.34 11.52
N TRP A 14 3.09 0.25 11.95
CA TRP A 14 1.96 -0.40 11.29
C TRP A 14 0.63 0.04 11.90
N VAL A 15 -0.41 0.17 11.08
CA VAL A 15 -1.77 0.53 11.51
C VAL A 15 -2.74 -0.52 10.98
N GLU A 16 -3.55 -1.10 11.87
CA GLU A 16 -4.64 -2.00 11.51
C GLU A 16 -5.94 -1.20 11.33
N LEU A 17 -6.65 -1.43 10.23
CA LEU A 17 -7.98 -0.88 10.00
C LEU A 17 -9.03 -1.90 10.48
N SER A 18 -9.86 -1.52 11.45
CA SER A 18 -10.91 -2.40 11.99
C SER A 18 -12.32 -2.07 11.47
N GLU A 19 -12.52 -0.86 10.93
CA GLU A 19 -13.81 -0.46 10.36
C GLU A 19 -13.91 -0.88 8.89
N GLU A 20 -14.97 -1.61 8.53
CA GLU A 20 -15.19 -2.08 7.15
C GLU A 20 -15.26 -0.94 6.13
N GLN A 21 -15.74 0.24 6.54
CA GLN A 21 -15.80 1.40 5.67
C GLN A 21 -14.41 1.94 5.36
N ASP A 22 -13.50 1.95 6.34
CA ASP A 22 -12.12 2.41 6.17
C ASP A 22 -11.33 1.44 5.30
N ILE A 23 -11.52 0.12 5.49
CA ILE A 23 -10.94 -0.92 4.63
C ILE A 23 -11.38 -0.72 3.17
N LYS A 24 -12.69 -0.55 2.93
CA LYS A 24 -13.23 -0.34 1.58
C LYS A 24 -12.71 0.94 0.94
N ASN A 25 -12.59 2.01 1.73
CA ASN A 25 -12.05 3.28 1.25
C ASN A 25 -10.57 3.15 0.91
N MET A 26 -9.79 2.44 1.73
CA MET A 26 -8.37 2.23 1.45
C MET A 26 -8.15 1.35 0.21
N GLN A 27 -8.84 0.23 0.10
CA GLN A 27 -8.78 -0.62 -1.10
C GLN A 27 -9.07 0.21 -2.37
N ARG A 28 -10.12 1.03 -2.33
CA ARG A 28 -10.46 1.92 -3.45
C ARG A 28 -9.38 2.95 -3.76
N ILE A 29 -8.69 3.50 -2.75
CA ILE A 29 -7.59 4.45 -2.97
C ILE A 29 -6.40 3.74 -3.63
N LEU A 30 -6.06 2.54 -3.17
CA LEU A 30 -4.98 1.74 -3.75
C LEU A 30 -5.30 1.39 -5.21
N ASP A 31 -6.52 0.90 -5.48
CA ASP A 31 -6.97 0.57 -6.84
C ASP A 31 -6.85 1.79 -7.79
N LEU A 32 -7.27 2.97 -7.34
CA LEU A 32 -7.19 4.19 -8.14
C LEU A 32 -5.75 4.65 -8.41
N LEU A 33 -4.84 4.41 -7.47
CA LEU A 33 -3.43 4.74 -7.63
C LEU A 33 -2.72 3.72 -8.53
N ASP A 34 -3.09 2.44 -8.46
CA ASP A 34 -2.53 1.40 -9.34
C ASP A 34 -3.03 1.51 -10.79
N GLU A 35 -4.22 2.10 -11.00
CA GLU A 35 -4.77 2.39 -12.33
C GLU A 35 -4.18 3.65 -12.99
N ASP A 36 -3.42 4.48 -12.26
CA ASP A 36 -2.82 5.70 -12.78
C ASP A 36 -1.48 5.41 -13.46
N ASP A 37 -1.40 5.64 -14.77
CA ASP A 37 -0.20 5.41 -15.59
C ASP A 37 1.03 6.21 -15.09
N ASP A 38 0.82 7.31 -14.35
CA ASP A 38 1.88 8.14 -13.78
C ASP A 38 2.40 7.62 -12.42
N VAL A 39 1.67 6.70 -11.77
CA VAL A 39 2.08 6.08 -10.50
C VAL A 39 2.95 4.87 -10.78
N GLN A 40 4.13 4.84 -10.15
CA GLN A 40 5.10 3.76 -10.36
C GLN A 40 5.07 2.73 -9.22
N GLU A 41 4.92 3.21 -7.97
CA GLU A 41 4.94 2.37 -6.77
C GLU A 41 4.07 2.99 -5.68
N VAL A 42 3.26 2.17 -5.00
CA VAL A 42 2.40 2.60 -3.88
C VAL A 42 2.89 1.95 -2.59
N TYR A 43 3.07 2.77 -1.56
CA TYR A 43 3.53 2.34 -0.23
C TYR A 43 2.51 2.74 0.83
N HIS A 44 2.04 1.77 1.62
CA HIS A 44 1.16 2.00 2.76
C HIS A 44 1.71 1.31 4.02
N ASN A 45 1.34 1.86 5.18
CA ASN A 45 1.64 1.28 6.48
C ASN A 45 0.44 0.54 7.09
N TRP A 46 -0.57 0.27 6.26
CA TRP A 46 -1.71 -0.56 6.64
C TRP A 46 -1.26 -2.02 6.72
N ASP A 47 -1.49 -2.63 7.88
CA ASP A 47 -1.30 -4.06 8.15
C ASP A 47 -2.61 -4.79 7.80
N GLU A 48 -2.58 -5.63 6.77
CA GLU A 48 -3.71 -6.44 6.26
C GLU A 48 -3.79 -7.82 6.92
#